data_AF-A0A521H800-F1
#
_entry.id   AF-A0A521H800-F1
#
_cell.length_a   1.000
_cell.length_b   1.000
_cell.length_c   1.000
_cell.angle_alpha   90.00
_cell.angle_beta   90.00
_cell.angle_gamma   90.00
#
_symmetry.space_group_name_H-M   'P 1'
#
loop_
_entity.id
_entity.type
_entity.pdbx_description
1 polymer ?
#
loop_
_entity_poly.entity_id
_entity_poly.type
_entity_poly.pdbx_seq_one_letter_code
_entity_poly.pdbx_strand_id
1 'polypeptide(L)'
;MRHRIAFWSAGLLLGLCPAALGAQSTLPVYRGAPPRYAGVYRAATGEFVPAARGTRSGPAVLFNNTTRTTYYGVPGARQEWIDEGGLLDRNNCRSDQINGFQFGYCSTQPDATQSGGTIVITFYDETAVCTGPPDWPRVRCAYAVPDLPLGTATGGVQCWVVDVELEGGLECPATLASSFRTEDAAGAQRLFGWGFAPLQPNTGPRMAGPAYRTDNSFTWYDRTIGFFNGCFWFGGQPYASFHMQLLGPQPNSRVYRRMGQPRPLDRLVLRNTTPVDAADPAPETWQVMNPRTGRRYWLLFSQRPQDRDALGGRASLLVRLPFLVDPSPVEMPGGVYSSALPAVIGIGELFVQALETSGAPTPAHITAVSNGLAHCF
;
A
#
# COMPACT_ATOMS: atom_id res chain seq x y z
N MET A 1 73.78 -2.61 -24.69
CA MET A 1 73.03 -1.76 -23.72
C MET A 1 71.66 -1.49 -24.36
N ARG A 2 70.59 -2.21 -24.03
CA ARG A 2 69.57 -1.87 -23.00
C ARG A 2 69.27 -0.36 -23.05
N HIS A 3 68.12 0.09 -23.56
CA HIS A 3 66.83 0.02 -22.87
C HIS A 3 65.62 -0.16 -23.79
N ARG A 4 64.68 -0.98 -23.31
CA ARG A 4 63.34 -1.23 -23.84
C ARG A 4 62.39 -0.13 -23.36
N ILE A 5 61.54 0.38 -24.25
CA ILE A 5 60.36 1.18 -23.91
C ILE A 5 59.22 0.19 -23.63
N ALA A 6 58.63 0.28 -22.44
CA ALA A 6 57.56 -0.60 -21.97
C ALA A 6 56.20 -0.10 -22.47
N PHE A 7 55.46 -0.99 -23.14
CA PHE A 7 54.01 -0.88 -23.32
C PHE A 7 53.32 -1.20 -21.99
N TRP A 8 52.51 -0.27 -21.48
CA TRP A 8 51.57 -0.56 -20.40
C TRP A 8 50.26 -1.05 -21.01
N SER A 9 49.98 -2.34 -20.85
CA SER A 9 48.66 -2.92 -21.09
C SER A 9 47.76 -2.61 -19.90
N ALA A 10 46.70 -1.83 -20.11
CA ALA A 10 45.63 -1.66 -19.14
C ALA A 10 44.85 -2.98 -19.02
N GLY A 11 45.10 -3.73 -17.95
CA GLY A 11 44.31 -4.89 -17.58
C GLY A 11 42.95 -4.46 -17.05
N LEU A 12 41.89 -4.88 -17.73
CA LEU A 12 40.51 -4.76 -17.30
C LEU A 12 40.31 -5.66 -16.06
N LEU A 13 40.44 -5.10 -14.86
CA LEU A 13 40.03 -5.75 -13.62
C LEU A 13 38.50 -5.75 -13.56
N LEU A 14 37.90 -6.87 -13.97
CA LEU A 14 36.53 -7.23 -13.60
C LEU A 14 36.46 -7.29 -12.07
N GLY A 15 35.97 -6.20 -11.47
CA GLY A 15 35.62 -6.13 -10.07
C GLY A 15 34.46 -7.08 -9.78
N LEU A 16 34.76 -8.32 -9.44
CA LEU A 16 33.84 -9.19 -8.73
C LEU A 16 33.57 -8.54 -7.37
N CYS A 17 32.38 -7.94 -7.25
CA CYS A 17 31.85 -7.51 -5.97
C CYS A 17 31.84 -8.76 -5.05
N PRO A 18 32.45 -8.73 -3.86
CA PRO A 18 32.35 -9.85 -2.96
C PRO A 18 30.89 -9.90 -2.49
N ALA A 19 30.13 -10.88 -3.01
CA ALA A 19 28.95 -11.36 -2.31
C ALA A 19 29.44 -11.73 -0.91
N ALA A 20 29.00 -11.00 0.10
CA ALA A 20 29.24 -11.38 1.47
C ALA A 20 28.55 -12.74 1.67
N LEU A 21 29.34 -13.81 1.57
CA LEU A 21 29.01 -15.14 2.07
C LEU A 21 28.94 -15.01 3.60
N GLY A 22 27.84 -14.45 4.09
CA GLY A 22 27.45 -14.61 5.48
C GLY A 22 27.23 -16.09 5.74
N ALA A 23 27.87 -16.62 6.78
CA ALA A 23 27.56 -17.94 7.30
C ALA A 23 26.03 -18.07 7.44
N GLN A 24 25.46 -19.16 6.91
CA GLN A 24 24.04 -19.47 7.03
C GLN A 24 23.73 -19.73 8.51
N SER A 25 23.51 -18.66 9.29
CA SER A 25 22.99 -18.77 10.64
C SER A 25 21.64 -19.46 10.52
N THR A 26 21.43 -20.55 11.27
CA THR A 26 20.13 -21.21 11.35
C THR A 26 19.11 -20.17 11.81
N LEU A 27 18.29 -19.68 10.89
CA LEU A 27 17.30 -18.68 11.26
C LEU A 27 16.26 -19.29 12.20
N PRO A 28 15.69 -18.46 13.08
CA PRO A 28 14.68 -18.87 14.03
C PRO A 28 13.31 -19.06 13.33
N VAL A 29 13.19 -20.14 12.55
CA VAL A 29 11.92 -20.61 11.99
C VAL A 29 11.33 -21.66 12.92
N TYR A 30 10.10 -21.45 13.35
CA TYR A 30 9.43 -22.31 14.33
C TYR A 30 8.06 -22.76 13.85
N ARG A 31 7.58 -23.86 14.44
CA ARG A 31 6.20 -24.31 14.24
C ARG A 31 5.24 -23.36 14.95
N GLY A 32 4.31 -22.79 14.20
CA GLY A 32 3.21 -21.96 14.69
C GLY A 32 1.98 -22.76 15.11
N ALA A 33 1.09 -22.09 15.84
CA ALA A 33 -0.27 -22.56 16.11
C ALA A 33 -1.21 -22.35 14.90
N PRO A 34 -2.38 -23.03 14.85
CA PRO A 34 -3.43 -22.69 13.90
C PRO A 34 -3.80 -21.19 14.01
N PRO A 35 -3.82 -20.45 12.88
CA PRO A 35 -4.08 -19.02 12.89
C PRO A 35 -5.55 -18.72 13.26
N ARG A 36 -5.76 -17.66 14.02
CA ARG A 36 -7.08 -17.09 14.29
C ARG A 36 -7.17 -15.71 13.65
N TYR A 37 -8.38 -15.28 13.31
CA TYR A 37 -8.58 -13.92 12.86
C TYR A 37 -8.58 -12.98 14.07
N ALA A 38 -7.67 -12.02 14.09
CA ALA A 38 -7.52 -11.11 15.23
C ALA A 38 -8.51 -9.94 15.15
N GLY A 39 -8.74 -9.39 13.96
CA GLY A 39 -9.59 -8.22 13.77
C GLY A 39 -9.12 -7.32 12.63
N VAL A 40 -9.64 -6.10 12.62
CA VAL A 40 -9.37 -5.06 11.62
C VAL A 40 -8.74 -3.86 12.30
N TYR A 41 -7.60 -3.42 11.79
CA TYR A 41 -7.03 -2.12 12.13
C TYR A 41 -7.53 -1.06 11.15
N ARG A 42 -8.23 -0.04 11.64
CA ARG A 42 -8.68 1.10 10.84
C ARG A 42 -7.64 2.21 10.96
N ALA A 43 -6.77 2.34 9.97
CA ALA A 43 -5.67 3.29 10.04
C ALA A 43 -6.17 4.74 10.20
N ALA A 44 -7.33 5.08 9.59
CA ALA A 44 -7.90 6.42 9.65
C ALA A 44 -8.30 6.86 11.07
N THR A 45 -8.68 5.92 11.95
CA THR A 45 -9.05 6.21 13.34
C THR A 45 -7.98 5.77 14.34
N GLY A 46 -7.02 4.94 13.92
CA GLY A 46 -6.05 4.30 14.79
C GLY A 46 -6.64 3.20 15.67
N GLU A 47 -7.86 2.73 15.36
CA GLU A 47 -8.58 1.75 16.17
C GLU A 47 -8.36 0.33 15.66
N PHE A 48 -8.04 -0.59 16.57
CA PHE A 48 -8.11 -2.03 16.32
C PHE A 48 -9.46 -2.58 16.80
N VAL A 49 -10.25 -3.15 15.88
CA VAL A 49 -11.57 -3.74 16.19
C VAL A 49 -11.44 -5.27 16.23
N PRO A 50 -11.41 -5.89 17.43
CA PRO A 50 -11.19 -7.33 17.56
C PRO A 50 -12.34 -8.15 17.00
N ALA A 51 -12.03 -9.30 16.38
CA ALA A 51 -12.99 -10.28 15.85
C ALA A 51 -14.05 -9.75 14.86
N ALA A 52 -14.01 -8.48 14.47
CA ALA A 52 -14.87 -7.92 13.43
C ALA A 52 -14.33 -8.32 12.07
N ARG A 53 -15.09 -9.09 11.27
CA ARG A 53 -14.69 -9.30 9.87
C ARG A 53 -14.75 -7.97 9.14
N GLY A 54 -13.62 -7.52 8.62
CA GLY A 54 -13.54 -6.28 7.88
C GLY A 54 -14.39 -6.28 6.63
N THR A 55 -14.99 -5.14 6.34
CA THR A 55 -15.28 -4.75 4.95
C THR A 55 -13.95 -4.65 4.22
N ARG A 56 -13.76 -5.41 3.14
CA ARG A 56 -12.55 -5.33 2.31
C ARG A 56 -12.36 -3.88 1.86
N SER A 57 -11.21 -3.29 2.17
CA SER A 57 -10.86 -1.90 1.82
C SER A 57 -10.45 -1.77 0.36
N GLY A 58 -11.30 -2.26 -0.54
CA GLY A 58 -11.02 -2.34 -1.96
C GLY A 58 -11.66 -3.57 -2.60
N PRO A 59 -12.21 -3.45 -3.82
CA PRO A 59 -12.81 -4.58 -4.53
C PRO A 59 -11.76 -5.49 -5.17
N ALA A 60 -10.53 -5.00 -5.38
CA ALA A 60 -9.50 -5.71 -6.13
C ALA A 60 -8.39 -6.28 -5.23
N VAL A 61 -8.00 -7.52 -5.52
CA VAL A 61 -6.81 -8.16 -4.94
C VAL A 61 -5.62 -7.87 -5.86
N LEU A 62 -4.61 -7.17 -5.35
CA LEU A 62 -3.40 -6.82 -6.10
C LEU A 62 -2.36 -7.94 -6.06
N PHE A 63 -2.24 -8.54 -4.87
CA PHE A 63 -1.26 -9.57 -4.56
C PHE A 63 -1.86 -10.48 -3.50
N ASN A 64 -1.59 -11.79 -3.59
CA ASN A 64 -2.15 -12.77 -2.65
C ASN A 64 -1.15 -13.89 -2.36
N ASN A 65 -0.50 -13.79 -1.20
CA ASN A 65 0.25 -14.86 -0.56
C ASN A 65 -0.40 -15.29 0.76
N THR A 66 -1.58 -15.90 0.69
CA THR A 66 -2.30 -16.40 1.88
C THR A 66 -2.26 -17.92 2.02
N THR A 67 -1.52 -18.60 1.14
CA THR A 67 -1.36 -20.06 1.15
C THR A 67 -0.73 -20.48 2.48
N ARG A 68 -1.51 -21.19 3.29
CA ARG A 68 -1.20 -21.42 4.70
C ARG A 68 -0.06 -22.43 4.87
N THR A 69 0.99 -22.04 5.59
CA THR A 69 1.93 -22.99 6.22
C THR A 69 1.70 -23.06 7.73
N THR A 70 2.43 -23.94 8.41
CA THR A 70 2.43 -24.06 9.88
C THR A 70 3.68 -23.45 10.51
N TYR A 71 4.44 -22.62 9.79
CA TYR A 71 5.69 -22.04 10.27
C TYR A 71 5.61 -20.52 10.38
N TYR A 72 6.48 -19.95 11.22
CA TYR A 72 6.71 -18.51 11.32
C TYR A 72 8.18 -18.26 11.62
N GLY A 73 8.66 -17.07 11.29
CA GLY A 73 10.00 -16.62 11.61
C GLY A 73 9.99 -15.62 12.76
N VAL A 74 11.14 -15.38 13.38
CA VAL A 74 11.29 -14.36 14.45
C VAL A 74 12.43 -13.42 14.08
N PRO A 75 12.12 -12.23 13.52
CA PRO A 75 13.14 -11.24 13.18
C PRO A 75 13.98 -10.78 14.37
N GLY A 76 13.38 -10.76 15.56
CA GLY A 76 13.90 -10.01 16.70
C GLY A 76 13.33 -8.60 16.72
N ALA A 77 13.41 -7.94 17.88
CA ALA A 77 12.83 -6.63 18.07
C ALA A 77 13.54 -5.60 17.18
N ARG A 78 12.76 -4.78 16.47
CA ARG A 78 13.25 -3.71 15.57
C ARG A 78 14.11 -4.19 14.40
N GLN A 79 14.14 -5.49 14.15
CA GLN A 79 14.69 -6.07 12.94
C GLN A 79 13.60 -6.10 11.87
N GLU A 80 13.92 -5.67 10.66
CA GLU A 80 13.00 -5.66 9.53
C GLU A 80 13.36 -6.80 8.58
N TRP A 81 12.41 -7.69 8.33
CA TRP A 81 12.52 -8.69 7.27
C TRP A 81 11.65 -8.24 6.10
N ILE A 82 12.27 -8.10 4.93
CA ILE A 82 11.64 -7.62 3.70
C ILE A 82 11.57 -8.78 2.72
N ASP A 83 10.35 -9.04 2.27
CA ASP A 83 10.03 -10.01 1.23
C ASP A 83 9.46 -9.27 0.01
N GLU A 84 9.31 -9.97 -1.10
CA GLU A 84 9.10 -9.40 -2.42
C GLU A 84 8.04 -10.11 -3.23
N GLY A 85 7.47 -9.42 -4.21
CA GLY A 85 6.47 -9.99 -5.11
C GLY A 85 6.28 -9.17 -6.38
N GLY A 86 5.47 -9.69 -7.30
CA GLY A 86 5.06 -9.01 -8.52
C GLY A 86 3.67 -8.37 -8.40
N LEU A 87 3.44 -7.29 -9.14
CA LEU A 87 2.12 -6.69 -9.36
C LEU A 87 1.76 -6.79 -10.84
N LEU A 88 0.72 -7.56 -11.15
CA LEU A 88 0.24 -7.76 -12.52
C LEU A 88 -0.31 -6.45 -13.11
N ASP A 89 -0.09 -6.25 -14.41
CA ASP A 89 -0.77 -5.19 -15.15
C ASP A 89 -2.26 -5.50 -15.24
N ARG A 90 -3.05 -4.70 -14.53
CA ARG A 90 -4.51 -4.84 -14.43
C ARG A 90 -5.26 -3.54 -14.74
N ASN A 91 -4.53 -2.48 -15.03
CA ASN A 91 -5.08 -1.14 -15.25
C ASN A 91 -4.20 -0.35 -16.22
N ASN A 92 -4.82 0.62 -16.90
CA ASN A 92 -4.15 1.49 -17.86
C ASN A 92 -3.23 2.51 -17.18
N CYS A 93 -3.34 2.68 -15.85
CA CYS A 93 -2.47 3.54 -15.07
C CYS A 93 -1.05 2.97 -14.87
N ARG A 94 -0.79 1.70 -15.26
CA ARG A 94 0.49 0.99 -15.12
C ARG A 94 1.12 1.09 -13.72
N SER A 95 0.26 1.18 -12.71
CA SER A 95 0.67 1.15 -11.31
C SER A 95 -0.54 0.90 -10.42
N ASP A 96 -0.29 0.55 -9.18
CA ASP A 96 -1.31 0.30 -8.18
C ASP A 96 -1.14 1.15 -6.92
N GLN A 97 -2.25 1.25 -6.20
CA GLN A 97 -2.37 1.85 -4.88
C GLN A 97 -2.92 0.78 -3.95
N ILE A 98 -2.35 0.65 -2.76
CA ILE A 98 -2.79 -0.27 -1.73
C ILE A 98 -3.81 0.46 -0.86
N ASN A 99 -5.06 0.02 -0.87
CA ASN A 99 -6.15 0.57 -0.06
C ASN A 99 -6.40 -0.24 1.22
N GLY A 100 -5.78 -1.41 1.31
CA GLY A 100 -5.77 -2.25 2.50
C GLY A 100 -4.84 -3.43 2.30
N PHE A 101 -4.51 -4.09 3.39
CA PHE A 101 -3.71 -5.31 3.32
C PHE A 101 -4.06 -6.26 4.47
N GLN A 102 -3.75 -7.53 4.28
CA GLN A 102 -3.85 -8.55 5.30
C GLN A 102 -2.48 -9.15 5.53
N PHE A 103 -2.07 -9.31 6.79
CA PHE A 103 -0.83 -10.00 7.13
C PHE A 103 -1.05 -11.03 8.22
N GLY A 104 -0.17 -12.04 8.22
CA GLY A 104 -0.17 -13.12 9.22
C GLY A 104 1.08 -13.05 10.08
N TYR A 105 0.93 -13.31 11.38
CA TYR A 105 2.06 -13.37 12.30
C TYR A 105 1.82 -14.41 13.39
N CYS A 106 2.89 -14.79 14.08
CA CYS A 106 2.82 -15.53 15.32
C CYS A 106 3.67 -14.86 16.39
N SER A 107 3.32 -15.12 17.65
CA SER A 107 4.04 -14.58 18.80
C SER A 107 4.11 -15.61 19.93
N THR A 108 5.29 -15.69 20.55
CA THR A 108 5.51 -16.30 21.87
C THR A 108 5.82 -15.24 22.93
N GLN A 109 5.70 -13.95 22.60
CA GLN A 109 5.83 -12.88 23.58
C GLN A 109 4.70 -13.00 24.61
N PRO A 110 5.00 -13.10 25.92
CA PRO A 110 3.97 -13.12 26.95
C PRO A 110 3.20 -11.79 27.00
N ASP A 111 1.86 -11.87 27.11
CA ASP A 111 0.97 -10.71 27.28
C ASP A 111 0.36 -10.67 28.69
N ALA A 112 1.22 -10.70 29.72
CA ALA A 112 0.76 -10.77 31.10
C ALA A 112 -0.07 -9.54 31.52
N THR A 113 0.18 -8.40 30.89
CA THR A 113 -0.48 -7.12 31.17
C THR A 113 -1.61 -6.78 30.19
N GLN A 114 -1.87 -7.64 29.19
CA GLN A 114 -2.86 -7.40 28.12
C GLN A 114 -2.64 -6.05 27.41
N SER A 115 -1.37 -5.65 27.27
CA SER A 115 -0.99 -4.38 26.65
C SER A 115 -0.85 -4.50 25.13
N GLY A 116 -0.90 -5.73 24.60
CA GLY A 116 -0.79 -5.98 23.17
C GLY A 116 0.60 -5.70 22.59
N GLY A 117 0.69 -5.98 21.29
CA GLY A 117 1.88 -5.90 20.47
C GLY A 117 1.83 -4.74 19.49
N THR A 118 2.96 -4.50 18.83
CA THR A 118 3.01 -3.54 17.71
C THR A 118 3.90 -4.10 16.63
N ILE A 119 3.37 -4.17 15.42
CA ILE A 119 4.10 -4.56 14.22
C ILE A 119 4.06 -3.38 13.26
N VAL A 120 5.22 -3.04 12.69
CA VAL A 120 5.32 -2.07 11.61
C VAL A 120 5.39 -2.81 10.29
N ILE A 121 4.45 -2.51 9.38
CA ILE A 121 4.48 -2.98 8.00
C ILE A 121 4.91 -1.83 7.11
N THR A 122 5.92 -2.08 6.28
CA THR A 122 6.47 -1.11 5.33
C THR A 122 6.26 -1.59 3.91
N PHE A 123 6.17 -0.65 2.97
CA PHE A 123 6.07 -0.96 1.55
C PHE A 123 7.12 -0.19 0.75
N TYR A 124 7.70 -0.89 -0.22
CA TYR A 124 8.73 -0.39 -1.13
C TYR A 124 8.22 -0.63 -2.56
N ASP A 125 8.29 0.40 -3.40
CA ASP A 125 7.92 0.28 -4.82
C ASP A 125 8.93 -0.56 -5.61
N GLU A 126 10.13 -0.71 -5.09
CA GLU A 126 11.17 -1.50 -5.72
C GLU A 126 12.00 -2.25 -4.68
N THR A 127 12.24 -3.52 -4.97
CA THR A 127 13.18 -4.39 -4.26
C THR A 127 13.80 -5.37 -5.25
N ALA A 128 14.96 -5.89 -4.91
CA ALA A 128 15.62 -6.95 -5.64
C ALA A 128 15.89 -8.14 -4.73
N VAL A 129 15.72 -9.35 -5.26
CA VAL A 129 15.97 -10.60 -4.54
C VAL A 129 17.36 -10.57 -3.91
N CYS A 130 17.43 -10.92 -2.63
CA CYS A 130 18.64 -10.95 -1.82
C CYS A 130 19.49 -9.67 -1.74
N THR A 131 19.02 -8.55 -2.29
CA THR A 131 19.67 -7.23 -2.21
C THR A 131 18.81 -6.22 -1.47
N GLY A 132 17.48 -6.42 -1.54
CA GLY A 132 16.47 -5.62 -0.88
C GLY A 132 16.20 -4.31 -1.62
N PRO A 133 15.52 -3.34 -0.97
CA PRO A 133 15.20 -2.06 -1.59
C PRO A 133 16.46 -1.20 -1.80
N PRO A 134 16.70 -0.66 -3.01
CA PRO A 134 17.88 0.16 -3.29
C PRO A 134 17.93 1.44 -2.45
N ASP A 135 16.76 1.93 -2.03
CA ASP A 135 16.59 3.20 -1.34
C ASP A 135 16.48 3.04 0.19
N TRP A 136 16.64 1.82 0.73
CA TRP A 136 16.40 1.55 2.15
C TRP A 136 17.23 2.48 3.05
N PRO A 137 16.67 3.05 4.14
CA PRO A 137 15.35 2.77 4.75
C PRO A 137 14.20 3.61 4.21
N ARG A 138 14.33 4.23 3.04
CA ARG A 138 13.27 5.05 2.45
C ARG A 138 12.13 4.16 1.97
N VAL A 139 11.01 4.24 2.66
CA VAL A 139 9.76 3.52 2.34
C VAL A 139 8.84 4.38 1.46
N ARG A 140 7.93 3.73 0.73
CA ARG A 140 6.75 4.40 0.16
C ARG A 140 5.74 4.71 1.24
N CYS A 141 5.42 3.73 2.08
CA CYS A 141 4.54 3.90 3.24
C CYS A 141 4.98 2.98 4.39
N ALA A 142 4.61 3.36 5.60
CA ALA A 142 4.79 2.55 6.80
C ALA A 142 3.58 2.68 7.71
N TYR A 143 3.13 1.57 8.26
CA TYR A 143 1.98 1.48 9.16
C TYR A 143 2.40 0.77 10.43
N ALA A 144 2.41 1.49 11.55
CA ALA A 144 2.48 0.87 12.87
C ALA A 144 1.08 0.41 13.26
N VAL A 145 0.93 -0.88 13.54
CA VAL A 145 -0.33 -1.51 13.93
C VAL A 145 -0.21 -1.91 15.41
N PRO A 146 -0.75 -1.10 16.33
CA PRO A 146 -0.72 -1.37 17.77
C PRO A 146 -1.82 -2.36 18.19
N ASP A 147 -1.88 -2.65 19.50
CA ASP A 147 -2.93 -3.43 20.17
C ASP A 147 -3.13 -4.84 19.59
N LEU A 148 -2.06 -5.40 19.02
CA LEU A 148 -2.08 -6.72 18.41
C LEU A 148 -2.00 -7.82 19.48
N PRO A 149 -2.81 -8.89 19.40
CA PRO A 149 -2.72 -9.98 20.36
C PRO A 149 -1.36 -10.70 20.25
N LEU A 150 -0.74 -10.99 21.41
CA LEU A 150 0.55 -11.68 21.47
C LEU A 150 0.37 -13.18 21.80
N GLY A 151 1.39 -13.81 22.37
CA GLY A 151 1.34 -15.18 22.87
C GLY A 151 0.46 -15.32 24.12
N THR A 152 0.39 -16.53 24.68
CA THR A 152 -0.32 -16.73 25.96
C THR A 152 0.37 -15.96 27.09
N ALA A 153 -0.30 -15.78 28.22
CA ALA A 153 0.27 -15.13 29.41
C ALA A 153 1.60 -15.76 29.89
N THR A 154 1.87 -17.02 29.52
CA THR A 154 3.10 -17.76 29.86
C THR A 154 4.04 -17.96 28.66
N GLY A 155 3.81 -17.28 27.53
CA GLY A 155 4.67 -17.34 26.33
C GLY A 155 4.38 -18.51 25.38
N GLY A 156 3.21 -19.14 25.49
CA GLY A 156 2.76 -20.13 24.51
C GLY A 156 2.48 -19.49 23.15
N VAL A 157 2.84 -20.18 22.07
CA VAL A 157 2.68 -19.67 20.70
C VAL A 157 1.21 -19.44 20.35
N GLN A 158 0.89 -18.26 19.83
CA GLN A 158 -0.38 -17.93 19.20
C GLN A 158 -0.11 -17.34 17.82
N CYS A 159 -1.03 -17.58 16.87
CA CYS A 159 -0.91 -17.08 15.51
C CYS A 159 -2.19 -16.39 15.07
N TRP A 160 -2.02 -15.31 14.32
CA TRP A 160 -3.07 -14.36 14.02
C TRP A 160 -3.02 -13.93 12.54
N VAL A 161 -4.19 -13.56 12.03
CA VAL A 161 -4.36 -12.86 10.75
C VAL A 161 -5.06 -11.53 11.06
N VAL A 162 -4.52 -10.44 10.51
CA VAL A 162 -5.00 -9.07 10.72
C VAL A 162 -5.30 -8.46 9.38
N ASP A 163 -6.47 -7.83 9.27
CA ASP A 163 -6.78 -6.93 8.17
C ASP A 163 -6.44 -5.49 8.56
N VAL A 164 -5.92 -4.72 7.62
CA VAL A 164 -5.63 -3.30 7.76
C VAL A 164 -6.39 -2.53 6.69
N GLU A 165 -7.28 -1.66 7.15
CA GLU A 165 -8.07 -0.74 6.33
C GLU A 165 -7.36 0.60 6.22
N LEU A 166 -7.01 1.00 5.00
CA LEU A 166 -6.35 2.27 4.69
C LEU A 166 -7.29 3.28 4.04
N GLU A 167 -8.52 2.87 3.70
CA GLU A 167 -9.53 3.74 3.09
C GLU A 167 -9.81 4.94 3.99
N GLY A 168 -9.93 6.11 3.37
CA GLY A 168 -10.34 7.34 4.06
C GLY A 168 -9.20 8.25 4.50
N GLY A 169 -7.96 8.00 4.09
CA GLY A 169 -6.87 8.92 4.39
C GLY A 169 -5.50 8.43 4.03
N LEU A 170 -5.31 7.11 4.11
CA LEU A 170 -4.02 6.51 4.37
C LEU A 170 -3.68 5.42 3.36
N GLU A 171 -4.35 5.40 2.21
CA GLU A 171 -4.02 4.54 1.08
C GLU A 171 -2.54 4.70 0.71
N CYS A 172 -1.88 3.60 0.34
CA CYS A 172 -0.46 3.62 0.02
C CYS A 172 -0.24 3.65 -1.49
N PRO A 173 0.28 4.74 -2.06
CA PRO A 173 0.45 6.08 -1.48
C PRO A 173 -0.80 6.95 -1.69
N ALA A 174 -1.03 7.92 -0.81
CA ALA A 174 -2.22 8.78 -0.85
C ALA A 174 -2.08 10.01 -1.77
N THR A 175 -1.06 10.03 -2.65
CA THR A 175 -0.72 11.17 -3.52
C THR A 175 -0.37 10.69 -4.92
N LEU A 176 -0.57 11.54 -5.93
CA LEU A 176 -0.23 11.22 -7.33
C LEU A 176 1.28 11.10 -7.60
N ALA A 177 2.13 11.65 -6.73
CA ALA A 177 3.59 11.68 -6.92
C ALA A 177 4.28 10.35 -6.59
N SER A 178 3.53 9.34 -6.18
CA SER A 178 4.06 8.02 -5.84
C SER A 178 3.04 6.99 -6.27
N SER A 179 3.49 5.83 -6.71
CA SER A 179 2.64 4.65 -6.95
C SER A 179 3.51 3.40 -6.99
N PHE A 180 2.90 2.22 -6.90
CA PHE A 180 3.60 0.95 -7.09
C PHE A 180 3.54 0.55 -8.55
N ARG A 181 4.68 0.53 -9.24
CA ARG A 181 4.73 0.18 -10.66
C ARG A 181 4.31 -1.28 -10.87
N THR A 182 3.39 -1.50 -11.82
CA THR A 182 3.04 -2.85 -12.32
C THR A 182 4.04 -3.26 -13.40
N GLU A 183 4.05 -4.52 -13.81
CA GLU A 183 5.17 -5.13 -14.57
C GLU A 183 5.62 -4.33 -15.80
N ASP A 184 4.70 -3.87 -16.64
CA ASP A 184 4.99 -3.11 -17.85
C ASP A 184 5.74 -1.80 -17.57
N ALA A 185 5.39 -1.11 -16.48
CA ALA A 185 6.05 0.14 -16.07
C ALA A 185 7.24 -0.06 -15.13
N ALA A 186 7.28 -1.19 -14.42
CA ALA A 186 8.39 -1.53 -13.56
C ALA A 186 9.61 -1.84 -14.44
N GLY A 187 9.42 -2.57 -15.54
CA GLY A 187 10.51 -3.10 -16.35
C GLY A 187 10.91 -4.51 -15.90
N ALA A 188 11.65 -5.22 -16.74
CA ALA A 188 11.97 -6.63 -16.52
C ALA A 188 12.63 -6.86 -15.14
N GLN A 189 12.17 -7.89 -14.42
CA GLN A 189 12.71 -8.37 -13.14
C GLN A 189 12.46 -7.48 -11.91
N ARG A 190 11.76 -6.34 -12.02
CA ARG A 190 11.42 -5.54 -10.83
C ARG A 190 10.30 -6.18 -10.02
N LEU A 191 10.43 -6.05 -8.70
CA LEU A 191 9.52 -6.54 -7.68
C LEU A 191 9.19 -5.39 -6.72
N PHE A 192 7.98 -5.39 -6.16
CA PHE A 192 7.69 -4.56 -5.00
C PHE A 192 8.15 -5.29 -3.74
N GLY A 193 8.42 -4.55 -2.67
CA GLY A 193 8.82 -5.11 -1.38
C GLY A 193 7.83 -4.77 -0.28
N TRP A 194 7.67 -5.67 0.70
CA TRP A 194 7.02 -5.37 1.96
C TRP A 194 7.88 -5.81 3.14
N GLY A 195 8.04 -4.94 4.13
CA GLY A 195 8.79 -5.22 5.34
C GLY A 195 7.89 -5.54 6.51
N PHE A 196 8.37 -6.46 7.35
CA PHE A 196 7.78 -6.84 8.63
C PHE A 196 8.77 -6.51 9.75
N ALA A 197 8.41 -5.59 10.63
CA ALA A 197 9.25 -5.18 11.76
C ALA A 197 8.46 -5.19 13.08
N PRO A 198 8.60 -6.23 13.92
CA PRO A 198 7.95 -6.29 15.22
C PRO A 198 8.69 -5.43 16.25
N LEU A 199 7.96 -4.80 17.16
CA LEU A 199 8.58 -4.14 18.33
C LEU A 199 8.92 -5.15 19.44
N GLN A 200 8.23 -6.28 19.48
CA GLN A 200 8.46 -7.36 20.43
C GLN A 200 9.49 -8.36 19.87
N PRO A 201 10.42 -8.88 20.70
CA PRO A 201 11.49 -9.76 20.23
C PRO A 201 11.02 -11.15 19.79
N ASN A 202 9.92 -11.64 20.35
CA ASN A 202 9.42 -13.00 20.15
C ASN A 202 8.17 -13.04 19.25
N THR A 203 8.13 -12.17 18.25
CA THR A 203 7.02 -12.03 17.30
C THR A 203 7.58 -11.98 15.90
N GLY A 204 6.89 -12.54 14.92
CA GLY A 204 7.35 -12.46 13.53
C GLY A 204 6.38 -12.96 12.48
N PRO A 205 6.74 -12.81 11.19
CA PRO A 205 5.83 -13.07 10.09
C PRO A 205 5.53 -14.55 10.01
N ARG A 206 4.26 -14.86 9.74
CA ARG A 206 3.86 -16.22 9.43
C ARG A 206 4.30 -16.55 8.01
N MET A 207 4.86 -17.75 7.83
CA MET A 207 5.29 -18.22 6.53
C MET A 207 4.07 -18.63 5.69
N ALA A 208 4.16 -18.39 4.41
CA ALA A 208 3.20 -18.74 3.38
C ALA A 208 3.93 -19.46 2.22
N GLY A 209 3.15 -20.04 1.32
CA GLY A 209 3.67 -20.69 0.12
C GLY A 209 4.17 -19.70 -0.94
N PRO A 210 4.41 -20.18 -2.18
CA PRO A 210 4.73 -19.28 -3.29
C PRO A 210 3.51 -18.47 -3.70
N ALA A 211 3.76 -17.21 -4.04
CA ALA A 211 2.80 -16.34 -4.71
C ALA A 211 3.41 -15.78 -6.00
N TYR A 212 2.75 -14.79 -6.58
CA TYR A 212 3.17 -14.25 -7.85
C TYR A 212 4.52 -13.53 -7.75
N ARG A 213 5.53 -14.08 -8.43
CA ARG A 213 6.92 -13.57 -8.50
C ARG A 213 7.58 -13.33 -7.15
N THR A 214 7.20 -14.07 -6.13
CA THR A 214 7.94 -14.12 -4.86
C THR A 214 9.21 -14.98 -5.06
N ASP A 215 10.31 -14.70 -4.35
CA ASP A 215 11.45 -15.64 -4.24
C ASP A 215 11.38 -16.43 -2.94
N ASN A 216 12.10 -17.54 -2.87
CA ASN A 216 12.24 -18.35 -1.67
C ASN A 216 13.30 -17.75 -0.73
N SER A 217 13.24 -16.44 -0.55
CA SER A 217 14.23 -15.67 0.17
C SER A 217 13.58 -14.48 0.87
N PHE A 218 14.32 -13.85 1.76
CA PHE A 218 14.00 -12.52 2.23
C PHE A 218 15.28 -11.78 2.59
N THR A 219 15.19 -10.46 2.70
CA THR A 219 16.29 -9.60 3.12
C THR A 219 16.08 -9.07 4.53
N TRP A 220 17.17 -8.92 5.27
CA TRP A 220 17.15 -8.60 6.69
C TRP A 220 17.93 -7.32 6.96
N TYR A 221 17.31 -6.39 7.67
CA TYR A 221 17.89 -5.12 8.10
C TYR A 221 17.74 -4.88 9.60
N ASP A 222 18.72 -4.22 10.19
CA ASP A 222 18.64 -3.65 11.54
C ASP A 222 18.25 -2.17 11.45
N ARG A 223 17.03 -1.85 11.89
CA ARG A 223 16.51 -0.47 11.86
C ARG A 223 17.11 0.43 12.94
N THR A 224 17.76 -0.14 13.95
CA THR A 224 18.36 0.62 15.06
C THR A 224 19.68 1.27 14.63
N ILE A 225 20.48 0.54 13.86
CA ILE A 225 21.79 1.01 13.39
C ILE A 225 21.82 1.35 11.90
N GLY A 226 20.72 1.11 11.17
CA GLY A 226 20.66 1.43 9.75
C GLY A 226 21.49 0.48 8.88
N PHE A 227 21.47 -0.83 9.17
CA PHE A 227 22.40 -1.79 8.56
C PHE A 227 21.69 -2.95 7.85
N PHE A 228 22.22 -3.36 6.69
CA PHE A 228 21.79 -4.57 5.99
C PHE A 228 22.51 -5.79 6.56
N ASN A 229 21.76 -6.67 7.22
CA ASN A 229 22.32 -7.87 7.86
C ASN A 229 22.54 -9.00 6.85
N GLY A 230 21.76 -9.06 5.77
CA GLY A 230 21.96 -10.04 4.69
C GLY A 230 20.66 -10.50 4.04
N CYS A 231 20.79 -11.55 3.22
CA CYS A 231 19.69 -12.31 2.66
C CYS A 231 19.63 -13.68 3.31
N PHE A 232 18.43 -14.20 3.54
CA PHE A 232 18.23 -15.59 3.84
C PHE A 232 17.48 -16.30 2.72
N TRP A 233 18.00 -17.47 2.34
CA TRP A 233 17.37 -18.35 1.36
C TRP A 233 16.91 -19.64 2.03
N PHE A 234 15.65 -20.03 1.84
CA PHE A 234 15.02 -21.12 2.59
C PHE A 234 15.38 -22.53 2.10
N GLY A 235 16.30 -22.71 1.15
CA GLY A 235 16.74 -24.07 0.77
C GLY A 235 16.02 -24.68 -0.43
N GLY A 236 15.09 -23.95 -1.05
CA GLY A 236 14.24 -24.46 -2.13
C GLY A 236 12.91 -25.01 -1.60
N GLN A 237 12.83 -26.31 -1.32
CA GLN A 237 11.61 -26.94 -0.80
C GLN A 237 11.72 -27.29 0.70
N PRO A 238 10.68 -26.97 1.51
CA PRO A 238 9.46 -26.27 1.12
C PRO A 238 9.74 -24.80 0.82
N TYR A 239 9.03 -24.28 -0.19
CA TYR A 239 9.06 -22.86 -0.51
C TYR A 239 8.45 -22.06 0.64
N ALA A 240 9.05 -20.94 1.01
CA ALA A 240 8.56 -20.02 2.02
C ALA A 240 8.71 -18.55 1.57
N SER A 241 7.64 -17.81 1.79
CA SER A 241 7.53 -16.35 1.74
C SER A 241 6.63 -15.91 2.92
N PHE A 242 6.35 -14.64 3.11
CA PHE A 242 5.53 -14.14 4.21
C PHE A 242 4.07 -14.01 3.82
N HIS A 243 3.19 -14.30 4.78
CA HIS A 243 1.75 -14.21 4.61
C HIS A 243 1.31 -12.75 4.41
N MET A 244 0.93 -12.41 3.17
CA MET A 244 0.52 -11.07 2.78
C MET A 244 -0.58 -11.13 1.71
N GLN A 245 -1.61 -10.29 1.84
CA GLN A 245 -2.55 -10.00 0.76
C GLN A 245 -2.67 -8.49 0.63
N LEU A 246 -2.58 -7.97 -0.59
CA LEU A 246 -2.75 -6.55 -0.87
C LEU A 246 -4.09 -6.33 -1.58
N LEU A 247 -4.81 -5.31 -1.12
CA LEU A 247 -6.07 -4.87 -1.68
C LEU A 247 -5.89 -3.48 -2.28
N GLY A 248 -6.55 -3.22 -3.39
CA GLY A 248 -6.47 -1.96 -4.10
C GLY A 248 -7.83 -1.44 -4.55
N PRO A 249 -7.83 -0.26 -5.18
CA PRO A 249 -9.04 0.34 -5.74
C PRO A 249 -9.57 -0.48 -6.92
N GLN A 250 -10.76 -0.08 -7.40
CA GLN A 250 -11.26 -0.53 -8.69
C GLN A 250 -10.17 -0.36 -9.78
N PRO A 251 -10.16 -1.22 -10.81
CA PRO A 251 -9.29 -1.04 -11.97
C PRO A 251 -9.38 0.38 -12.52
N ASN A 252 -8.25 0.87 -13.04
CA ASN A 252 -8.07 2.22 -13.60
C ASN A 252 -8.28 3.37 -12.62
N SER A 253 -8.57 3.14 -11.34
CA SER A 253 -8.85 4.22 -10.38
C SER A 253 -7.79 4.34 -9.30
N ARG A 254 -7.57 5.55 -8.79
CA ARG A 254 -6.73 5.84 -7.62
C ARG A 254 -7.33 6.97 -6.80
N VAL A 255 -7.15 6.91 -5.49
CA VAL A 255 -7.46 7.99 -4.57
C VAL A 255 -6.24 8.88 -4.41
N TYR A 256 -6.40 10.20 -4.36
CA TYR A 256 -5.33 11.11 -3.98
C TYR A 256 -5.84 12.25 -3.11
N ARG A 257 -4.97 12.77 -2.25
CA ARG A 257 -5.24 13.91 -1.38
C ARG A 257 -4.17 14.98 -1.54
N ARG A 258 -4.45 16.13 -0.94
CA ARG A 258 -3.50 17.22 -0.80
C ARG A 258 -2.23 16.74 -0.10
N MET A 259 -1.08 17.24 -0.55
CA MET A 259 0.17 17.01 0.15
C MET A 259 0.20 17.77 1.49
N GLY A 260 0.51 17.04 2.56
CA GLY A 260 0.57 17.56 3.92
C GLY A 260 -0.75 17.43 4.66
N GLN A 261 -0.99 18.34 5.62
CA GLN A 261 -2.16 18.25 6.50
C GLN A 261 -3.47 18.53 5.74
N PRO A 262 -4.54 17.73 5.96
CA PRO A 262 -5.87 18.03 5.46
C PRO A 262 -6.36 19.39 5.92
N ARG A 263 -7.11 20.08 5.06
CA ARG A 263 -7.75 21.35 5.41
C ARG A 263 -9.02 21.10 6.23
N PRO A 264 -9.49 22.08 7.02
CA PRO A 264 -10.66 21.89 7.89
C PRO A 264 -11.94 21.43 7.18
N LEU A 265 -12.09 21.68 5.88
CA LEU A 265 -13.24 21.26 5.07
C LEU A 265 -12.99 19.97 4.26
N ASP A 266 -11.81 19.37 4.32
CA ASP A 266 -11.48 18.11 3.64
C ASP A 266 -12.06 16.93 4.42
N ARG A 267 -13.39 16.81 4.41
CA ARG A 267 -14.15 15.89 5.28
C ARG A 267 -14.91 14.80 4.52
N LEU A 268 -15.09 14.96 3.22
CA LEU A 268 -15.81 13.97 2.42
C LEU A 268 -14.85 12.87 1.98
N VAL A 269 -15.38 11.67 1.83
CA VAL A 269 -14.70 10.58 1.15
C VAL A 269 -15.48 10.26 -0.12
N LEU A 270 -14.82 10.40 -1.26
CA LEU A 270 -15.35 10.06 -2.57
C LEU A 270 -14.71 8.76 -3.05
N ARG A 271 -15.54 7.81 -3.50
CA ARG A 271 -15.13 6.56 -4.13
C ARG A 271 -15.82 6.36 -5.46
N ASN A 272 -15.25 5.54 -6.32
CA ASN A 272 -15.98 4.89 -7.40
C ASN A 272 -16.35 3.46 -7.00
N THR A 273 -17.59 3.07 -7.29
CA THR A 273 -18.11 1.74 -6.92
C THR A 273 -18.07 0.75 -8.08
N THR A 274 -17.91 1.25 -9.31
CA THR A 274 -17.72 0.46 -10.52
C THR A 274 -16.31 0.71 -11.08
N PRO A 275 -15.76 -0.22 -11.87
CA PRO A 275 -14.62 0.09 -12.74
C PRO A 275 -14.90 1.34 -13.59
N VAL A 276 -13.84 2.08 -13.90
CA VAL A 276 -13.87 3.25 -14.77
C VAL A 276 -13.09 2.90 -16.03
N ASP A 277 -13.77 2.84 -17.17
CA ASP A 277 -13.20 2.35 -18.42
C ASP A 277 -13.89 3.04 -19.59
N ALA A 278 -13.12 3.84 -20.35
CA ALA A 278 -13.63 4.55 -21.52
C ALA A 278 -14.04 3.60 -22.67
N ALA A 279 -13.60 2.34 -22.65
CA ALA A 279 -14.01 1.32 -23.60
C ALA A 279 -15.31 0.60 -23.20
N ASP A 280 -15.75 0.71 -21.94
CA ASP A 280 -16.99 0.10 -21.45
C ASP A 280 -18.16 1.09 -21.59
N PRO A 281 -19.22 0.75 -22.34
CA PRO A 281 -20.41 1.59 -22.43
C PRO A 281 -21.25 1.62 -21.13
N ALA A 282 -20.93 0.77 -20.14
CA ALA A 282 -21.63 0.73 -18.86
C ALA A 282 -21.49 2.05 -18.09
N PRO A 283 -22.53 2.47 -17.34
CA PRO A 283 -22.43 3.63 -16.47
C PRO A 283 -21.39 3.43 -15.36
N GLU A 284 -20.53 4.42 -15.21
CA GLU A 284 -19.60 4.51 -14.08
C GLU A 284 -20.28 5.21 -12.91
N THR A 285 -19.95 4.81 -11.68
CA THR A 285 -20.60 5.35 -10.48
C THR A 285 -19.60 5.90 -9.48
N TRP A 286 -19.80 7.16 -9.10
CA TRP A 286 -19.10 7.85 -8.01
C TRP A 286 -20.04 8.10 -6.84
N GLN A 287 -19.54 7.90 -5.63
CA GLN A 287 -20.31 7.99 -4.41
C GLN A 287 -19.53 8.70 -3.29
N VAL A 288 -20.17 9.67 -2.66
CA VAL A 288 -19.77 10.24 -1.38
C VAL A 288 -20.18 9.28 -0.26
N MET A 289 -19.23 8.93 0.60
CA MET A 289 -19.47 8.08 1.76
C MET A 289 -20.19 8.86 2.87
N ASN A 290 -21.16 8.20 3.51
CA ASN A 290 -21.95 8.74 4.62
C ASN A 290 -22.54 10.14 4.33
N PRO A 291 -23.32 10.30 3.23
CA PRO A 291 -23.92 11.57 2.89
C PRO A 291 -24.90 12.02 3.99
N ARG A 292 -24.96 13.34 4.22
CA ARG A 292 -25.78 13.96 5.26
C ARG A 292 -27.10 14.44 4.70
N THR A 293 -28.17 14.21 5.45
CA THR A 293 -29.49 14.74 5.13
C THR A 293 -29.49 16.27 5.07
N GLY A 294 -30.20 16.85 4.10
CA GLY A 294 -30.30 18.30 3.92
C GLY A 294 -29.08 18.97 3.26
N ARG A 295 -28.10 18.18 2.80
CA ARG A 295 -26.95 18.66 2.02
C ARG A 295 -27.12 18.33 0.54
N ARG A 296 -26.50 19.15 -0.32
CA ARG A 296 -26.38 18.87 -1.75
C ARG A 296 -24.94 18.51 -2.07
N TYR A 297 -24.76 17.61 -3.01
CA TYR A 297 -23.44 17.12 -3.43
C TYR A 297 -23.24 17.40 -4.90
N TRP A 298 -22.00 17.69 -5.26
CA TRP A 298 -21.62 18.06 -6.61
C TRP A 298 -20.33 17.35 -6.99
N LEU A 299 -20.23 16.93 -8.25
CA LEU A 299 -19.06 16.28 -8.82
C LEU A 299 -18.36 17.22 -9.79
N LEU A 300 -17.05 17.33 -9.64
CA LEU A 300 -16.16 18.10 -10.50
C LEU A 300 -15.36 17.15 -11.37
N PHE A 301 -15.26 17.43 -12.67
CA PHE A 301 -14.44 16.67 -13.61
C PHE A 301 -13.36 17.54 -14.23
N SER A 302 -12.13 17.02 -14.33
CA SER A 302 -11.00 17.69 -14.96
C SER A 302 -10.05 16.72 -15.65
N GLN A 303 -9.39 17.15 -16.72
CA GLN A 303 -8.28 16.41 -17.34
C GLN A 303 -6.94 16.60 -16.61
N ARG A 304 -6.88 17.49 -15.62
CA ARG A 304 -5.64 17.79 -14.91
C ARG A 304 -5.85 17.82 -13.40
N PRO A 305 -4.92 17.24 -12.64
CA PRO A 305 -4.97 17.38 -11.21
C PRO A 305 -4.59 18.82 -10.82
N GLN A 306 -4.96 19.18 -9.61
CA GLN A 306 -4.46 20.36 -8.93
C GLN A 306 -4.14 19.97 -7.49
N ASP A 307 -3.30 20.76 -6.83
CA ASP A 307 -3.20 20.75 -5.38
C ASP A 307 -3.00 22.19 -4.93
N ARG A 308 -4.09 22.87 -4.56
CA ARG A 308 -4.03 24.24 -4.05
C ARG A 308 -5.01 24.46 -2.93
N ASP A 309 -4.69 25.48 -2.13
CA ASP A 309 -5.62 26.04 -1.17
C ASP A 309 -6.79 26.74 -1.87
N ALA A 310 -7.99 26.50 -1.36
CA ALA A 310 -9.22 27.15 -1.76
C ALA A 310 -9.96 27.69 -0.53
N LEU A 311 -10.90 28.60 -0.76
CA LEU A 311 -11.76 29.16 0.30
C LEU A 311 -10.97 29.76 1.47
N GLY A 312 -9.91 30.52 1.15
CA GLY A 312 -9.03 31.11 2.16
C GLY A 312 -8.22 30.08 2.94
N GLY A 313 -7.84 28.95 2.33
CA GLY A 313 -7.06 27.89 2.98
C GLY A 313 -7.89 26.89 3.78
N ARG A 314 -9.22 26.96 3.68
CA ARG A 314 -10.13 26.07 4.41
C ARG A 314 -10.41 24.74 3.70
N ALA A 315 -10.16 24.66 2.40
CA ALA A 315 -10.39 23.49 1.57
C ALA A 315 -9.23 23.25 0.60
N SER A 316 -9.06 21.99 0.21
CA SER A 316 -8.14 21.57 -0.86
C SER A 316 -8.87 21.45 -2.19
N LEU A 317 -8.44 22.20 -3.22
CA LEU A 317 -8.90 21.97 -4.59
C LEU A 317 -7.94 21.02 -5.31
N LEU A 318 -8.45 19.84 -5.65
CA LEU A 318 -7.65 18.72 -6.16
C LEU A 318 -7.79 18.52 -7.68
N VAL A 319 -8.71 19.23 -8.30
CA VAL A 319 -8.98 19.20 -9.75
C VAL A 319 -8.80 20.60 -10.36
N ARG A 320 -8.25 20.67 -11.57
CA ARG A 320 -7.96 21.95 -12.22
C ARG A 320 -9.15 22.51 -12.99
N LEU A 321 -9.28 23.84 -12.97
CA LEU A 321 -10.20 24.62 -13.82
C LEU A 321 -9.57 25.00 -15.19
N PRO A 322 -10.36 25.15 -16.27
CA PRO A 322 -11.82 24.90 -16.36
C PRO A 322 -12.14 23.40 -16.34
N PHE A 323 -13.36 23.08 -15.93
CA PHE A 323 -13.84 21.70 -15.86
C PHE A 323 -14.19 21.15 -17.23
N LEU A 324 -14.09 19.82 -17.39
CA LEU A 324 -14.12 19.18 -18.70
C LEU A 324 -15.52 18.97 -19.28
N VAL A 325 -16.49 18.72 -18.41
CA VAL A 325 -17.85 18.33 -18.79
C VAL A 325 -18.77 19.52 -18.55
N ASP A 326 -19.60 19.86 -19.51
CA ASP A 326 -20.71 20.80 -19.32
C ASP A 326 -22.00 19.99 -19.07
N PRO A 327 -22.73 20.21 -17.97
CA PRO A 327 -22.43 21.14 -16.88
C PRO A 327 -21.49 20.55 -15.83
N SER A 328 -20.41 21.25 -15.49
CA SER A 328 -19.60 20.97 -14.30
C SER A 328 -19.56 22.24 -13.43
N PRO A 329 -19.89 22.16 -12.14
CA PRO A 329 -20.20 20.95 -11.35
C PRO A 329 -21.50 20.23 -11.78
N VAL A 330 -21.48 18.90 -11.77
CA VAL A 330 -22.69 18.05 -11.95
C VAL A 330 -23.31 17.76 -10.59
N GLU A 331 -24.64 17.80 -10.46
CA GLU A 331 -25.31 17.43 -9.21
C GLU A 331 -25.21 15.92 -8.94
N MET A 332 -24.96 15.54 -7.68
CA MET A 332 -24.96 14.17 -7.19
C MET A 332 -26.13 13.98 -6.19
N PRO A 333 -27.35 13.68 -6.63
CA PRO A 333 -28.48 13.46 -5.74
C PRO A 333 -28.16 12.37 -4.70
N GLY A 334 -28.34 12.68 -3.41
CA GLY A 334 -28.00 11.75 -2.33
C GLY A 334 -26.51 11.41 -2.20
N GLY A 335 -25.62 12.16 -2.86
CA GLY A 335 -24.18 11.90 -2.87
C GLY A 335 -23.76 10.83 -3.88
N VAL A 336 -24.61 10.45 -4.83
CA VAL A 336 -24.30 9.47 -5.89
C VAL A 336 -24.47 10.11 -7.25
N TYR A 337 -23.55 9.82 -8.16
CA TYR A 337 -23.67 10.16 -9.57
C TYR A 337 -23.25 8.95 -10.42
N SER A 338 -24.09 8.62 -11.39
CA SER A 338 -23.84 7.54 -12.34
C SER A 338 -24.05 8.04 -13.76
N SER A 339 -23.05 7.83 -14.62
CA SER A 339 -23.11 8.20 -16.03
C SER A 339 -22.15 7.35 -16.83
N ALA A 340 -22.48 7.06 -18.08
CA ALA A 340 -21.46 6.61 -19.02
C ALA A 340 -20.49 7.79 -19.24
N LEU A 341 -19.19 7.52 -19.28
CA LEU A 341 -18.26 8.53 -19.78
C LEU A 341 -18.63 8.78 -21.25
N PRO A 342 -18.69 10.05 -21.69
CA PRO A 342 -18.79 10.30 -23.12
C PRO A 342 -17.61 9.59 -23.79
N ALA A 343 -17.79 9.09 -25.00
CA ALA A 343 -16.70 8.56 -25.82
C ALA A 343 -15.75 9.71 -26.20
N VAL A 344 -15.01 10.24 -25.22
CA VAL A 344 -14.10 11.35 -25.39
C VAL A 344 -12.80 10.75 -25.88
N ILE A 345 -12.68 10.69 -27.20
CA ILE A 345 -11.47 10.32 -27.90
C ILE A 345 -10.32 11.22 -27.37
N GLY A 346 -9.36 10.61 -26.66
CA GLY A 346 -8.09 11.27 -26.31
C GLY A 346 -7.92 11.76 -24.87
N ILE A 347 -8.77 11.39 -23.91
CA ILE A 347 -8.42 11.58 -22.49
C ILE A 347 -7.51 10.45 -22.02
N GLY A 348 -6.26 10.76 -21.66
CA GLY A 348 -5.37 9.79 -21.00
C GLY A 348 -5.66 9.64 -19.51
N GLU A 349 -6.18 10.71 -18.88
CA GLU A 349 -6.53 10.71 -17.46
C GLU A 349 -7.78 11.58 -17.18
N LEU A 350 -8.55 11.18 -16.18
CA LEU A 350 -9.70 11.92 -15.64
C LEU A 350 -9.56 12.08 -14.14
N PHE A 351 -9.68 13.31 -13.66
CA PHE A 351 -9.61 13.68 -12.26
C PHE A 351 -10.96 14.15 -11.77
N VAL A 352 -11.36 13.65 -10.60
CA VAL A 352 -12.70 13.85 -10.05
C VAL A 352 -12.61 14.27 -8.59
N GLN A 353 -13.42 15.25 -8.18
CA GLN A 353 -13.55 15.66 -6.77
C GLN A 353 -15.01 16.02 -6.46
N ALA A 354 -15.49 15.68 -5.27
CA ALA A 354 -16.82 16.03 -4.80
C ALA A 354 -16.80 17.24 -3.86
N LEU A 355 -17.89 18.01 -3.91
CA LEU A 355 -18.17 19.14 -3.02
C LEU A 355 -19.50 18.88 -2.30
N GLU A 356 -19.58 19.29 -1.04
CA GLU A 356 -20.84 19.40 -0.29
C GLU A 356 -21.22 20.88 -0.16
N THR A 357 -22.49 21.20 -0.39
CA THR A 357 -23.02 22.55 -0.24
C THR A 357 -24.26 22.59 0.64
N SER A 358 -24.48 23.74 1.30
CA SER A 358 -25.74 24.07 1.98
C SER A 358 -26.80 24.68 1.05
N GLY A 359 -26.48 24.88 -0.23
CA GLY A 359 -27.31 25.60 -1.20
C GLY A 359 -26.74 25.50 -2.62
N ALA A 360 -26.87 26.56 -3.42
CA ALA A 360 -26.25 26.64 -4.76
C ALA A 360 -24.73 26.42 -4.69
N PRO A 361 -24.07 25.87 -5.73
CA PRO A 361 -22.64 25.54 -5.74
C PRO A 361 -21.75 26.78 -5.90
N THR A 362 -21.87 27.70 -4.96
CA THR A 362 -21.04 28.91 -4.87
C THR A 362 -20.04 28.75 -3.72
N PRO A 363 -18.87 29.42 -3.78
CA PRO A 363 -17.86 29.36 -2.72
C PRO A 363 -18.41 29.60 -1.30
N ALA A 364 -19.41 30.48 -1.16
CA ALA A 364 -20.01 30.82 0.13
C ALA A 364 -20.81 29.67 0.77
N HIS A 365 -21.30 28.71 -0.03
CA HIS A 365 -22.12 27.61 0.45
C HIS A 365 -21.37 26.28 0.57
N ILE A 366 -20.09 26.22 0.19
CA ILE A 366 -19.30 25.00 0.29
C ILE A 366 -19.05 24.69 1.76
N THR A 367 -19.48 23.49 2.20
CA THR A 367 -19.35 23.04 3.59
C THR A 367 -18.41 21.87 3.77
N ALA A 368 -18.06 21.15 2.70
CA ALA A 368 -16.99 20.17 2.69
C ALA A 368 -16.51 19.86 1.27
N VAL A 369 -15.30 19.31 1.14
CA VAL A 369 -14.73 18.79 -0.11
C VAL A 369 -14.17 17.38 0.13
N SER A 370 -14.07 16.59 -0.93
CA SER A 370 -13.53 15.22 -0.85
C SER A 370 -12.05 15.11 -1.19
N ASN A 371 -11.48 13.93 -0.99
CA ASN A 371 -10.32 13.46 -1.75
C ASN A 371 -10.57 13.55 -3.27
N GLY A 372 -9.49 13.55 -4.04
CA GLY A 372 -9.53 13.36 -5.48
C GLY A 372 -9.58 11.88 -5.84
N LEU A 373 -10.14 11.60 -7.01
CA LEU A 373 -9.99 10.35 -7.72
C LEU A 373 -9.30 10.61 -9.05
N ALA A 374 -8.32 9.81 -9.41
CA ALA A 374 -7.68 9.81 -10.71
C ALA A 374 -8.03 8.51 -11.44
N HIS A 375 -8.43 8.63 -12.70
CA HIS A 375 -8.73 7.51 -13.57
C HIS A 375 -7.85 7.55 -14.81
N CYS A 376 -7.36 6.42 -15.29
CA CYS A 376 -6.50 6.34 -16.47
C CYS A 376 -7.11 5.45 -17.55
N PHE A 377 -6.88 5.81 -18.82
CA PHE A 377 -7.48 5.15 -19.98
C PHE A 377 -6.44 4.70 -21.00
#